data_AF-A0A564YHR4-F1
#
_entry.id   AF-A0A564YHR4-F1
#
_cell.length_a   1.000
_cell.length_b   1.000
_cell.length_c   1.000
_cell.angle_alpha   90.00
_cell.angle_beta   90.00
_cell.angle_gamma   90.00
#
_symmetry.space_group_name_H-M   'P 1'
#
loop_
_entity.id
_entity.type
_entity.pdbx_description
1 polymer ?
#
loop_
_entity_poly.entity_id
_entity_poly.type
_entity_poly.pdbx_seq_one_letter_code
_entity_poly.pdbx_strand_id
1 'polypeptide(L)'
;MASKKGKSRSSEVNLLVLGYLAALFGIYIFCCGFLLTRSELTNITIATHKHAPEFKQVVLLLVDGLYTGLLPPLDKTPRMPFFRNLLDKNNSRRHFLAHFIADPPTTTMQRLKALLTGSMPTFIDAGSNFGGTELQEDNIIKQWALAGKKICFVGDQVWTELVSEGFLESLPLPAFNIKDLDTVDTAVKDYVLRESGGDKCDVLIGHMLGIDHCGHTFGRSHPEMDRKLGELDDFLSRLLPKLRTSDVLIAFGDHGMTATG
;
A
#
# COMPACT_ATOMS: atom_id res chain seq x y z
N MET A 1 27.94 -53.22 43.73
CA MET A 1 28.14 -51.98 42.95
C MET A 1 27.57 -52.15 41.54
N ALA A 2 26.25 -52.03 41.34
CA ALA A 2 25.63 -52.03 40.01
C ALA A 2 24.21 -51.42 40.10
N SER A 3 24.10 -50.08 40.17
CA SER A 3 22.77 -49.43 40.16
C SER A 3 22.79 -47.95 39.72
N LYS A 4 23.95 -47.27 39.75
CA LYS A 4 24.01 -45.84 39.38
C LYS A 4 24.02 -45.55 37.86
N LYS A 5 24.41 -46.50 36.99
CA LYS A 5 24.48 -46.28 35.53
C LYS A 5 23.10 -46.24 34.84
N GLY A 6 22.08 -46.91 35.37
CA GLY A 6 20.73 -46.94 34.76
C GLY A 6 19.93 -45.65 34.97
N LYS A 7 20.08 -45.00 36.14
CA LYS A 7 19.36 -43.76 36.48
C LYS A 7 19.84 -42.53 35.70
N SER A 8 21.14 -42.42 35.40
CA SER A 8 21.70 -41.31 34.61
C SER A 8 21.18 -41.32 33.16
N ARG A 9 21.16 -42.50 32.55
CA ARG A 9 20.69 -42.66 31.17
C ARG A 9 19.18 -42.43 31.06
N SER A 10 18.39 -42.84 32.06
CA SER A 10 16.95 -42.54 32.08
C SER A 10 16.67 -41.05 32.29
N SER A 11 17.46 -40.35 33.12
CA SER A 11 17.30 -38.91 33.30
C SER A 11 17.70 -38.11 32.05
N GLU A 12 18.75 -38.53 31.35
CA GLU A 12 19.16 -37.93 30.07
C GLU A 12 18.10 -38.11 28.99
N VAL A 13 17.54 -39.31 28.86
CA VAL A 13 16.44 -39.59 27.92
C VAL A 13 15.21 -38.75 28.26
N ASN A 14 14.85 -38.63 29.54
CA ASN A 14 13.71 -37.80 29.96
C ASN A 14 13.94 -36.31 29.66
N LEU A 15 15.16 -35.81 29.83
CA LEU A 15 15.51 -34.43 29.52
C LEU A 15 15.42 -34.15 28.00
N LEU A 16 15.88 -35.09 27.17
CA LEU A 16 15.77 -34.99 25.72
C LEU A 16 14.32 -35.02 25.26
N VAL A 17 13.49 -35.89 25.83
CA VAL A 17 12.04 -35.95 25.53
C VAL A 17 11.36 -34.66 25.94
N LEU A 18 11.64 -34.12 27.14
CA LEU A 18 11.08 -32.86 27.59
C LEU A 18 11.50 -31.68 26.70
N GLY A 19 12.77 -31.64 26.28
CA GLY A 19 13.27 -30.65 25.34
C GLY A 19 12.56 -30.71 23.98
N TYR A 20 12.34 -31.93 23.45
CA TYR A 20 11.59 -32.13 22.22
C TYR A 20 10.13 -31.67 22.35
N LEU A 21 9.47 -32.02 23.45
CA LEU A 21 8.08 -31.60 23.70
C LEU A 21 7.96 -30.08 23.86
N ALA A 22 8.92 -29.44 24.56
CA ALA A 22 8.97 -27.99 24.68
C ALA A 22 9.20 -27.30 23.33
N ALA A 23 10.08 -27.85 22.48
CA ALA A 23 10.30 -27.34 21.12
C ALA A 23 9.05 -27.48 20.25
N LEU A 24 8.37 -28.64 20.28
CA LEU A 24 7.12 -28.86 19.55
C LEU A 24 6.00 -27.94 20.04
N PHE A 25 5.90 -27.73 21.36
CA PHE A 25 4.94 -26.80 21.94
C PHE A 25 5.26 -25.34 21.57
N GLY A 26 6.53 -24.96 21.56
CA GLY A 26 6.98 -23.64 21.10
C GLY A 26 6.66 -23.41 19.62
N ILE A 27 6.91 -24.40 18.76
CA ILE A 27 6.52 -24.36 17.34
C ILE A 27 5.01 -24.23 17.20
N TYR A 28 4.24 -24.99 17.99
CA TYR A 28 2.78 -24.91 17.98
C TYR A 28 2.28 -23.50 18.34
N ILE A 29 2.75 -22.92 19.45
CA ILE A 29 2.39 -21.54 19.84
C ILE A 29 2.79 -20.55 18.74
N PHE A 30 4.00 -20.69 18.18
CA PHE A 30 4.47 -19.84 17.10
C PHE A 30 3.54 -19.94 15.88
N CYS A 31 3.19 -21.14 15.43
CA CYS A 31 2.27 -21.33 14.31
C CYS A 31 0.89 -20.73 14.60
N CYS A 32 0.33 -20.94 15.80
CA CYS A 32 -0.97 -20.38 16.17
C CYS A 32 -0.98 -18.85 16.25
N GLY A 33 0.12 -18.22 16.66
CA GLY A 33 0.21 -16.76 16.82
C GLY A 33 0.72 -16.02 15.58
N PHE A 34 1.59 -16.64 14.78
CA PHE A 34 2.21 -16.03 13.59
C PHE A 34 1.39 -16.27 12.32
N LEU A 35 0.82 -17.47 12.18
CA LEU A 35 -0.02 -17.84 11.03
C LEU A 35 -1.50 -17.65 11.41
N LEU A 36 -1.87 -16.41 11.72
CA LEU A 36 -3.26 -16.05 12.00
C LEU A 36 -4.07 -16.16 10.71
N THR A 37 -5.13 -16.96 10.73
CA THR A 37 -6.21 -16.90 9.74
C THR A 37 -7.21 -15.85 10.18
N ARG A 38 -7.56 -14.93 9.29
CA ARG A 38 -8.68 -14.00 9.53
C ARG A 38 -9.95 -14.56 8.90
N SER A 39 -11.08 -14.40 9.59
CA SER A 39 -12.39 -14.59 8.98
C SER A 39 -12.75 -13.36 8.17
N GLU A 40 -12.88 -13.51 6.86
CA GLU A 40 -13.39 -12.45 5.98
C GLU A 40 -14.91 -12.30 6.20
N LEU A 41 -15.32 -11.10 6.58
CA LEU A 41 -16.74 -10.79 6.75
C LEU A 41 -17.30 -10.27 5.43
N THR A 42 -18.33 -10.94 4.90
CA THR A 42 -18.97 -10.55 3.62
C THR A 42 -20.10 -9.53 3.80
N ASN A 43 -20.42 -9.19 5.06
CA ASN A 43 -21.45 -8.21 5.37
C ASN A 43 -21.05 -6.83 4.85
N ILE A 44 -22.00 -6.15 4.20
CA ILE A 44 -21.81 -4.80 3.67
C ILE A 44 -22.41 -3.81 4.66
N THR A 45 -21.66 -2.76 4.99
CA THR A 45 -22.14 -1.68 5.84
C THR A 45 -23.20 -0.87 5.08
N ILE A 46 -24.34 -0.60 5.73
CA ILE A 46 -25.38 0.26 5.20
C ILE A 46 -25.23 1.65 5.82
N ALA A 47 -24.89 2.65 5.00
CA ALA A 47 -24.84 4.03 5.45
C ALA A 47 -26.25 4.57 5.74
N THR A 48 -26.59 4.70 7.03
CA THR A 48 -27.91 5.20 7.49
C THR A 48 -28.03 6.73 7.39
N HIS A 49 -26.90 7.45 7.41
CA HIS A 49 -26.85 8.91 7.34
C HIS A 49 -26.10 9.37 6.09
N LYS A 50 -26.80 10.05 5.18
CA LYS A 50 -26.20 10.67 4.00
C LYS A 50 -25.84 12.12 4.31
N HIS A 51 -24.56 12.39 4.51
CA HIS A 51 -24.05 13.75 4.58
C HIS A 51 -23.72 14.26 3.16
N ALA A 52 -23.88 15.56 2.94
CA ALA A 52 -23.35 16.17 1.74
C ALA A 52 -21.82 16.03 1.74
N PRO A 53 -21.20 15.61 0.61
CA PRO A 53 -19.76 15.47 0.56
C PRO A 53 -19.09 16.85 0.69
N GLU A 54 -18.03 16.92 1.49
CA GLU A 54 -17.22 18.15 1.64
C GLU A 54 -16.48 18.50 0.35
N PHE A 55 -15.95 17.46 -0.32
CA PHE A 55 -15.22 17.59 -1.57
C PHE A 55 -16.04 17.11 -2.76
N LYS A 56 -15.94 17.82 -3.89
CA LYS A 56 -16.53 17.44 -5.17
C LYS A 56 -15.75 16.33 -5.85
N GLN A 57 -14.42 16.39 -5.82
CA GLN A 57 -13.55 15.35 -6.35
C GLN A 57 -12.48 14.97 -5.33
N VAL A 58 -12.25 13.67 -5.17
CA VAL A 58 -11.13 13.11 -4.43
C VAL A 58 -10.13 12.53 -5.42
N VAL A 59 -8.89 13.01 -5.41
CA VAL A 59 -7.78 12.43 -6.16
C VAL A 59 -6.92 11.63 -5.20
N LEU A 60 -6.89 10.30 -5.39
CA LEU A 60 -6.04 9.37 -4.64
C LEU A 60 -4.86 9.00 -5.51
N LEU A 61 -3.66 9.40 -5.09
CA LEU A 61 -2.41 9.05 -5.77
C LEU A 61 -1.60 8.11 -4.86
N LEU A 62 -1.65 6.82 -5.17
CA LEU A 62 -0.80 5.82 -4.53
C LEU A 62 0.53 5.76 -5.28
N VAL A 63 1.63 5.94 -4.56
CA VAL A 63 2.99 5.81 -5.08
C VAL A 63 3.63 4.61 -4.39
N ASP A 64 3.71 3.49 -5.11
CA ASP A 64 4.23 2.23 -4.59
C ASP A 64 5.66 2.41 -4.06
N GLY A 65 5.94 1.82 -2.89
CA GLY A 65 7.27 1.82 -2.29
C GLY A 65 7.78 3.20 -1.87
N LEU A 66 6.91 4.22 -1.75
CA LEU A 66 7.29 5.58 -1.33
C LEU A 66 7.72 5.63 0.14
N TYR A 67 8.97 5.26 0.38
CA TYR A 67 9.62 5.32 1.67
C TYR A 67 9.83 6.76 2.15
N THR A 68 9.48 7.05 3.40
CA THR A 68 9.62 8.40 4.00
C THR A 68 11.05 8.94 3.96
N GLY A 69 12.08 8.09 3.98
CA GLY A 69 13.46 8.54 3.84
C GLY A 69 13.88 8.94 2.42
N LEU A 70 13.01 8.77 1.41
CA LEU A 70 13.19 9.33 0.07
C LEU A 70 12.72 10.78 -0.03
N LEU A 71 11.86 11.21 0.90
CA LEU A 71 11.38 12.59 0.94
C LEU A 71 12.54 13.53 1.33
N PRO A 72 12.60 14.75 0.77
CA PRO A 72 13.75 15.63 0.89
C PRO A 72 14.03 15.99 2.36
N PRO A 73 15.20 15.60 2.92
CA PRO A 73 15.60 16.05 4.25
C PRO A 73 15.88 17.56 4.22
N LEU A 74 15.72 18.25 5.35
CA LEU A 74 15.81 19.72 5.43
C LEU A 74 17.21 20.28 5.10
N ASP A 75 18.24 19.43 5.04
CA ASP A 75 19.66 19.78 5.07
C ASP A 75 20.44 19.44 3.78
N LYS A 76 19.80 18.86 2.76
CA LYS A 76 20.44 18.49 1.48
C LYS A 76 19.71 19.08 0.28
N THR A 77 20.37 19.10 -0.88
CA THR A 77 19.74 19.45 -2.16
C THR A 77 18.49 18.60 -2.37
N PRO A 78 17.30 19.21 -2.46
CA PRO A 78 16.05 18.45 -2.47
C PRO A 78 15.89 17.75 -3.82
N ARG A 79 15.69 16.42 -3.78
CA ARG A 79 15.29 15.61 -4.95
C ARG A 79 13.89 15.98 -5.47
N MET A 80 13.07 16.57 -4.59
CA MET A 80 11.69 17.01 -4.85
C MET A 80 11.52 18.48 -4.42
N PRO A 81 12.09 19.45 -5.14
CA PRO A 81 12.07 20.86 -4.76
C PRO A 81 10.65 21.46 -4.69
N PHE A 82 9.71 21.04 -5.54
CA PHE A 82 8.34 21.53 -5.50
C PHE A 82 7.64 21.07 -4.22
N PHE A 83 7.70 19.77 -3.90
CA PHE A 83 7.15 19.20 -2.68
C PHE A 83 7.77 19.82 -1.43
N ARG A 84 9.10 20.01 -1.44
CA ARG A 84 9.83 20.72 -0.38
C ARG A 84 9.27 22.13 -0.15
N ASN A 85 9.14 22.91 -1.22
CA ASN A 85 8.60 24.27 -1.16
C ASN A 85 7.12 24.31 -0.76
N LEU A 86 6.36 23.24 -1.05
CA LEU A 86 4.98 23.11 -0.60
C LEU A 86 4.92 22.99 0.92
N LEU A 87 5.79 22.17 1.53
CA LEU A 87 5.86 21.97 2.97
C LEU A 87 6.49 23.15 3.73
N ASP A 88 7.54 23.76 3.19
CA ASP A 88 8.25 24.87 3.83
C ASP A 88 7.43 26.17 3.89
N LYS A 89 6.32 26.27 3.14
CA LYS A 89 5.31 27.33 3.27
C LYS A 89 4.48 27.11 4.54
N ASN A 90 5.17 27.28 5.66
CA ASN A 90 4.76 27.09 7.04
C ASN A 90 3.63 28.07 7.43
N ASN A 91 2.38 27.76 7.06
CA ASN A 91 1.11 28.28 7.62
C ASN A 91 -0.17 27.89 6.86
N SER A 92 -0.09 26.97 5.90
CA SER A 92 -1.25 26.60 5.12
C SER A 92 -2.11 25.59 5.88
N ARG A 93 -3.37 25.96 6.20
CA ARG A 93 -4.43 25.01 6.60
C ARG A 93 -4.87 24.06 5.46
N ARG A 94 -4.18 24.09 4.31
CA ARG A 94 -4.61 23.43 3.06
C ARG A 94 -3.79 22.18 2.71
N HIS A 95 -2.71 21.91 3.43
CA HIS A 95 -1.94 20.68 3.27
C HIS A 95 -1.36 20.25 4.62
N PHE A 96 -1.15 18.95 4.79
CA PHE A 96 -0.43 18.39 5.92
C PHE A 96 0.37 17.18 5.44
N LEU A 97 1.45 16.88 6.14
CA LEU A 97 2.23 15.66 5.94
C LEU A 97 2.10 14.79 7.19
N ALA A 98 1.82 13.50 6.99
CA ALA A 98 1.78 12.51 8.05
C ALA A 98 2.66 11.32 7.71
N HIS A 99 3.21 10.67 8.74
CA HIS A 99 3.94 9.41 8.59
C HIS A 99 2.95 8.25 8.70
N PHE A 100 2.85 7.47 7.63
CA PHE A 100 2.09 6.23 7.61
C PHE A 100 2.99 5.04 7.98
N ILE A 101 2.56 4.22 8.94
CA ILE A 101 3.27 3.01 9.36
C ILE A 101 2.50 1.81 8.79
N ALA A 102 3.14 1.10 7.86
CA ALA A 102 2.57 -0.09 7.24
C ALA A 102 2.83 -1.33 8.11
N ASP A 103 1.78 -1.99 8.56
CA ASP A 103 1.87 -3.30 9.24
C ASP A 103 2.34 -4.39 8.27
N PRO A 104 3.14 -5.37 8.73
CA PRO A 104 3.57 -6.50 7.92
C PRO A 104 2.43 -7.50 7.68
N PRO A 105 2.44 -8.26 6.56
CA PRO A 105 3.41 -8.19 5.45
C PRO A 105 3.27 -6.91 4.62
N THR A 106 4.40 -6.27 4.31
CA THR A 106 4.47 -5.02 3.53
C THR A 106 4.63 -5.32 2.04
N THR A 107 3.67 -6.01 1.45
CA THR A 107 3.60 -6.22 -0.01
C THR A 107 2.43 -5.43 -0.60
N THR A 108 2.54 -4.98 -1.84
CA THR A 108 1.55 -4.13 -2.52
C THR A 108 0.13 -4.65 -2.37
N MET A 109 -0.13 -5.91 -2.75
CA MET A 109 -1.48 -6.49 -2.68
C MET A 109 -2.03 -6.55 -1.25
N GLN A 110 -1.20 -6.90 -0.25
CA GLN A 110 -1.65 -7.02 1.14
C GLN A 110 -1.92 -5.65 1.75
N ARG A 111 -1.09 -4.66 1.43
CA ARG A 111 -1.29 -3.28 1.88
C ARG A 111 -2.49 -2.65 1.21
N LEU A 112 -2.71 -2.91 -0.08
CA LEU A 112 -3.89 -2.44 -0.79
C LEU A 112 -5.17 -3.07 -0.22
N LYS A 113 -5.20 -4.38 0.05
CA LYS A 113 -6.30 -5.04 0.77
C LYS A 113 -6.59 -4.37 2.12
N ALA A 114 -5.56 -4.10 2.92
CA ALA A 114 -5.70 -3.44 4.21
C ALA A 114 -6.24 -2.00 4.07
N LEU A 115 -5.74 -1.23 3.10
CA LEU A 115 -6.18 0.15 2.82
C LEU A 115 -7.64 0.22 2.36
N LEU A 116 -8.06 -0.73 1.52
CA LEU A 116 -9.41 -0.77 0.97
C LEU A 116 -10.46 -1.18 2.01
N THR A 117 -10.09 -2.08 2.94
CA THR A 117 -11.01 -2.68 3.92
C THR A 117 -10.90 -2.08 5.32
N GLY A 118 -9.82 -1.37 5.64
CA GLY A 118 -9.51 -0.90 6.99
C GLY A 118 -9.08 -2.02 7.94
N SER A 119 -8.68 -3.17 7.41
CA SER A 119 -8.31 -4.35 8.19
C SER A 119 -6.81 -4.54 8.39
N MET A 120 -6.42 -5.42 9.31
CA MET A 120 -5.03 -5.84 9.46
C MET A 120 -4.67 -6.93 8.44
N PRO A 121 -3.53 -6.83 7.75
CA PRO A 121 -3.06 -7.89 6.85
C PRO A 121 -2.63 -9.13 7.65
N THR A 122 -2.72 -10.33 7.05
CA THR A 122 -2.24 -11.58 7.67
C THR A 122 -1.28 -12.33 6.76
N PHE A 123 -0.34 -13.07 7.35
CA PHE A 123 0.67 -13.83 6.58
C PHE A 123 0.09 -15.04 5.84
N ILE A 124 -1.01 -15.64 6.34
CA ILE A 124 -1.68 -16.73 5.62
C ILE A 124 -2.29 -16.20 4.33
N ASP A 125 -2.95 -15.04 4.38
CA ASP A 125 -3.54 -14.42 3.19
C ASP A 125 -2.49 -14.10 2.13
N ALA A 126 -1.26 -13.75 2.51
CA ALA A 126 -0.17 -13.54 1.57
C ALA A 126 0.24 -14.82 0.83
N GLY A 127 0.18 -15.98 1.48
CA GLY A 127 0.51 -17.28 0.90
C GLY A 127 -0.61 -17.86 0.04
N SER A 128 -1.87 -17.70 0.44
CA SER A 128 -3.03 -18.19 -0.33
C SER A 128 -3.35 -17.33 -1.55
N ASN A 129 -3.01 -16.03 -1.51
CA ASN A 129 -3.38 -15.06 -2.55
C ASN A 129 -2.32 -14.93 -3.66
N PHE A 130 -1.35 -15.84 -3.78
CA PHE A 130 -0.41 -15.91 -4.91
C PHE A 130 -1.09 -16.06 -6.30
N GLY A 131 -2.43 -16.07 -6.37
CA GLY A 131 -3.24 -16.07 -7.59
C GLY A 131 -4.42 -15.10 -7.61
N GLY A 132 -4.38 -13.99 -6.84
CA GLY A 132 -5.34 -12.89 -6.98
C GLY A 132 -6.79 -13.27 -6.63
N THR A 133 -7.09 -13.40 -5.34
CA THR A 133 -8.46 -13.66 -4.87
C THR A 133 -9.19 -12.34 -4.69
N GLU A 134 -10.29 -12.17 -5.41
CA GLU A 134 -11.17 -11.00 -5.31
C GLU A 134 -11.62 -10.76 -3.86
N LEU A 135 -11.59 -9.50 -3.41
CA LEU A 135 -12.03 -9.09 -2.09
C LEU A 135 -13.53 -9.29 -1.92
N GLN A 136 -13.89 -10.24 -1.07
CA GLN A 136 -15.30 -10.47 -0.69
C GLN A 136 -15.78 -9.51 0.40
N GLU A 137 -14.84 -8.91 1.14
CA GLU A 137 -15.11 -8.00 2.24
C GLU A 137 -15.68 -6.65 1.78
N ASP A 138 -16.42 -6.01 2.67
CA ASP A 138 -16.81 -4.62 2.48
C ASP A 138 -15.55 -3.74 2.35
N ASN A 139 -15.60 -2.81 1.40
CA ASN A 139 -14.45 -1.99 1.05
C ASN A 139 -14.87 -0.62 0.52
N ILE A 140 -13.93 0.31 0.53
CA ILE A 140 -14.21 1.70 0.20
C ILE A 140 -14.68 1.92 -1.25
N ILE A 141 -14.21 1.13 -2.21
CA ILE A 141 -14.64 1.21 -3.62
C ILE A 141 -16.10 0.79 -3.73
N LYS A 142 -16.46 -0.33 -3.11
CA LYS A 142 -17.85 -0.82 -3.05
C LYS A 142 -18.77 0.20 -2.38
N GLN A 143 -18.34 0.79 -1.26
CA GLN A 143 -19.10 1.82 -0.56
C GLN A 143 -19.30 3.09 -1.40
N TRP A 144 -18.28 3.54 -2.14
CA TRP A 144 -18.42 4.66 -3.07
C TRP A 144 -19.36 4.35 -4.24
N ALA A 145 -19.26 3.15 -4.82
CA ALA A 145 -20.15 2.71 -5.89
C ALA A 145 -21.61 2.64 -5.42
N LEU A 146 -21.88 2.06 -4.24
CA LEU A 146 -23.20 2.02 -3.62
C LEU A 146 -23.74 3.42 -3.27
N ALA A 147 -22.86 4.37 -2.98
CA ALA A 147 -23.21 5.77 -2.81
C ALA A 147 -23.43 6.53 -4.15
N GLY A 148 -23.34 5.84 -5.29
CA GLY A 148 -23.54 6.39 -6.62
C GLY A 148 -22.40 7.28 -7.11
N LYS A 149 -21.19 7.10 -6.57
CA LYS A 149 -20.01 7.87 -6.98
C LYS A 149 -19.40 7.31 -8.26
N LYS A 150 -18.92 8.21 -9.12
CA LYS A 150 -18.19 7.89 -10.35
C LYS A 150 -16.72 7.69 -10.04
N ILE A 151 -16.27 6.44 -10.01
CA ILE A 151 -14.90 6.08 -9.66
C ILE A 151 -14.11 5.81 -10.95
N CYS A 152 -12.99 6.50 -11.12
CA CYS A 152 -12.09 6.32 -12.24
C CYS A 152 -10.73 5.84 -11.75
N PHE A 153 -10.15 4.83 -12.41
CA PHE A 153 -8.89 4.22 -12.00
C PHE A 153 -7.89 4.11 -13.15
N VAL A 154 -6.61 4.31 -12.84
CA VAL A 154 -5.46 4.03 -13.71
C VAL A 154 -4.27 3.56 -12.86
N GLY A 155 -3.53 2.56 -13.32
CA GLY A 155 -2.31 2.11 -12.66
C GLY A 155 -2.21 0.59 -12.54
N ASP A 156 -1.58 0.11 -11.48
CA ASP A 156 -1.38 -1.33 -11.23
C ASP A 156 -2.68 -2.16 -11.28
N GLN A 157 -2.70 -3.17 -12.14
CA GLN A 157 -3.81 -4.10 -12.31
C GLN A 157 -4.28 -4.81 -11.03
N VAL A 158 -3.47 -4.88 -9.97
CA VAL A 158 -3.85 -5.49 -8.68
C VAL A 158 -5.14 -4.86 -8.12
N TRP A 159 -5.43 -3.59 -8.41
CA TRP A 159 -6.71 -2.98 -8.02
C TRP A 159 -7.92 -3.72 -8.59
N THR A 160 -7.87 -4.07 -9.88
CA THR A 160 -8.96 -4.77 -10.57
C THR A 160 -8.98 -6.28 -10.28
N GLU A 161 -7.85 -6.85 -9.85
CA GLU A 161 -7.79 -8.22 -9.34
C GLU A 161 -8.45 -8.32 -7.95
N LEU A 162 -8.26 -7.31 -7.10
CA LEU A 162 -8.87 -7.23 -5.77
C LEU A 162 -10.34 -6.80 -5.82
N VAL A 163 -10.70 -5.88 -6.72
CA VAL A 163 -12.07 -5.35 -6.84
C VAL A 163 -12.45 -5.29 -8.31
N SER A 164 -13.28 -6.24 -8.78
CA SER A 164 -13.60 -6.34 -10.21
C SER A 164 -14.72 -5.38 -10.67
N GLU A 165 -15.51 -4.86 -9.73
CA GLU A 165 -16.69 -4.03 -10.00
C GLU A 165 -16.67 -2.66 -9.27
N GLY A 166 -17.52 -1.73 -9.70
CA GLY A 166 -17.73 -0.44 -9.04
C GLY A 166 -16.99 0.75 -9.67
N PHE A 167 -16.07 0.49 -10.60
CA PHE A 167 -15.44 1.53 -11.42
C PHE A 167 -16.38 2.00 -12.54
N LEU A 168 -16.49 3.32 -12.73
CA LEU A 168 -17.06 3.91 -13.93
C LEU A 168 -16.13 3.67 -15.14
N GLU A 169 -14.83 3.83 -14.91
CA GLU A 169 -13.78 3.57 -15.89
C GLU A 169 -12.52 3.08 -15.16
N SER A 170 -11.86 2.08 -15.73
CA SER A 170 -10.61 1.53 -15.19
C SER A 170 -9.62 1.27 -16.32
N LEU A 171 -8.37 1.72 -16.14
CA LEU A 171 -7.24 1.44 -17.01
C LEU A 171 -6.15 0.69 -16.21
N PRO A 172 -6.34 -0.62 -15.95
CA PRO A 172 -5.32 -1.44 -15.30
C PRO A 172 -4.14 -1.70 -16.24
N LEU A 173 -2.92 -1.63 -15.72
CA LEU A 173 -1.68 -1.93 -16.44
C LEU A 173 -0.90 -3.05 -15.72
N PRO A 174 -0.22 -3.95 -16.47
CA PRO A 174 0.59 -5.00 -15.88
C PRO A 174 1.76 -4.47 -15.06
N ALA A 175 1.93 -5.01 -13.84
CA ALA A 175 2.97 -4.59 -12.89
C ALA A 175 4.16 -5.57 -12.79
N PHE A 176 4.06 -6.79 -13.32
CA PHE A 176 5.07 -7.84 -13.07
C PHE A 176 6.48 -7.57 -13.61
N ASN A 177 6.63 -6.65 -14.57
CA ASN A 177 7.95 -6.29 -15.09
C ASN A 177 8.59 -5.19 -14.24
N ILE A 178 9.31 -5.60 -13.19
CA ILE A 178 10.02 -4.70 -12.26
C ILE A 178 11.04 -3.79 -12.97
N LYS A 179 11.49 -4.13 -14.18
CA LYS A 179 12.40 -3.28 -14.97
C LYS A 179 11.70 -2.15 -15.71
N ASP A 180 10.37 -2.18 -15.80
CA ASP A 180 9.60 -1.09 -16.37
C ASP A 180 9.36 -0.02 -15.31
N LEU A 181 10.04 1.11 -15.43
CA LEU A 181 9.89 2.22 -14.49
C LEU A 181 8.88 3.27 -14.95
N ASP A 182 8.39 3.19 -16.18
CA ASP A 182 7.89 4.38 -16.88
C ASP A 182 6.52 4.19 -17.55
N THR A 183 6.16 2.99 -18.02
CA THR A 183 4.89 2.79 -18.76
C THR A 183 3.67 3.09 -17.88
N VAL A 184 3.62 2.48 -16.69
CA VAL A 184 2.50 2.65 -15.75
C VAL A 184 2.45 4.09 -15.23
N ASP A 185 3.59 4.63 -14.81
CA ASP A 185 3.69 6.01 -14.34
C ASP A 185 3.26 7.03 -15.40
N THR A 186 3.59 6.80 -16.67
CA THR A 186 3.20 7.69 -17.77
C THR A 186 1.70 7.66 -17.98
N ALA A 187 1.09 6.46 -18.01
CA ALA A 187 -0.36 6.32 -18.12
C ALA A 187 -1.09 7.01 -16.94
N VAL A 188 -0.58 6.84 -15.72
CA VAL A 188 -1.12 7.51 -14.51
C VAL A 188 -1.01 9.03 -14.64
N LYS A 189 0.17 9.56 -14.97
CA LYS A 189 0.40 11.01 -15.15
C LYS A 189 -0.58 11.60 -16.17
N ASP A 190 -0.69 10.98 -17.35
CA ASP A 190 -1.52 11.50 -18.44
C ASP A 190 -3.01 11.46 -18.10
N TYR A 191 -3.50 10.34 -17.57
CA TYR A 191 -4.90 10.18 -17.23
C TYR A 191 -5.30 11.07 -16.04
N VAL A 192 -4.50 11.11 -14.97
CA VAL A 192 -4.81 11.92 -13.78
C VAL A 192 -4.76 13.42 -14.11
N LEU A 193 -3.77 13.90 -14.87
CA LEU A 193 -3.73 15.32 -15.29
C LEU A 193 -4.91 15.73 -16.17
N ARG A 194 -5.44 14.79 -16.96
CA ARG A 194 -6.56 15.02 -17.87
C ARG A 194 -7.90 15.11 -17.12
N GLU A 195 -8.11 14.28 -16.11
CA GLU A 195 -9.40 14.16 -15.41
C GLU A 195 -9.49 14.98 -14.11
N SER A 196 -8.36 15.47 -13.60
CA SER A 196 -8.32 16.32 -12.39
C SER A 196 -9.00 17.68 -12.61
N GLY A 197 -9.84 18.08 -11.66
CA GLY A 197 -10.64 19.30 -11.72
C GLY A 197 -11.87 19.21 -12.64
N GLY A 198 -12.06 18.08 -13.32
CA GLY A 198 -13.22 17.78 -14.14
C GLY A 198 -14.42 17.24 -13.33
N ASP A 199 -15.53 17.02 -14.02
CA ASP A 199 -16.77 16.48 -13.44
C ASP A 199 -17.03 15.02 -13.85
N LYS A 200 -16.11 14.38 -14.58
CA LYS A 200 -16.25 12.98 -15.00
C LYS A 200 -16.18 12.03 -13.81
N CYS A 201 -15.17 12.20 -12.98
CA CYS A 201 -14.83 11.31 -11.86
C CYS A 201 -15.04 12.04 -10.53
N ASP A 202 -15.88 11.50 -9.65
CA ASP A 202 -16.00 11.97 -8.27
C ASP A 202 -14.82 11.46 -7.42
N VAL A 203 -14.31 10.27 -7.75
CA VAL A 203 -13.09 9.70 -7.18
C VAL A 203 -12.16 9.31 -8.32
N LEU A 204 -10.94 9.84 -8.31
CA LEU A 204 -9.90 9.59 -9.31
C LEU A 204 -8.71 8.91 -8.64
N ILE A 205 -8.39 7.71 -9.05
CA ILE A 205 -7.36 6.87 -8.43
C ILE A 205 -6.22 6.65 -9.44
N GLY A 206 -5.01 7.02 -9.04
CA GLY A 206 -3.77 6.73 -9.77
C GLY A 206 -2.84 5.88 -8.91
N HIS A 207 -2.34 4.76 -9.43
CA HIS A 207 -1.34 3.93 -8.74
C HIS A 207 -0.05 3.83 -9.56
N MET A 208 1.00 4.52 -9.10
CA MET A 208 2.33 4.58 -9.71
C MET A 208 3.24 3.49 -9.15
N LEU A 209 4.10 2.91 -10.01
CA LEU A 209 5.00 1.80 -9.66
C LEU A 209 6.48 2.15 -9.78
N GLY A 210 6.82 3.23 -10.49
CA GLY A 210 8.19 3.47 -10.93
C GLY A 210 9.20 3.66 -9.79
N ILE A 211 8.78 4.13 -8.61
CA ILE A 211 9.66 4.28 -7.44
C ILE A 211 9.98 2.91 -6.82
N ASP A 212 8.98 2.09 -6.54
CA ASP A 212 9.18 0.71 -6.05
C ASP A 212 10.03 -0.11 -7.01
N HIS A 213 9.64 -0.15 -8.29
CA HIS A 213 10.36 -0.85 -9.35
C HIS A 213 11.82 -0.39 -9.47
N CYS A 214 12.09 0.92 -9.32
CA CYS A 214 13.44 1.45 -9.34
C CYS A 214 14.25 0.96 -8.14
N GLY A 215 13.65 0.89 -6.95
CA GLY A 215 14.37 0.41 -5.77
C GLY A 215 14.65 -1.09 -5.82
N HIS A 216 13.75 -1.92 -6.33
CA HIS A 216 14.02 -3.32 -6.59
C HIS A 216 15.06 -3.55 -7.71
N THR A 217 15.02 -2.75 -8.79
CA THR A 217 15.95 -2.91 -9.93
C THR A 217 17.35 -2.39 -9.63
N PHE A 218 17.44 -1.22 -8.98
CA PHE A 218 18.70 -0.47 -8.83
C PHE A 218 19.08 -0.13 -7.38
N GLY A 219 18.12 -0.14 -6.45
CA GLY A 219 18.31 0.32 -5.08
C GLY A 219 18.05 1.81 -4.87
N ARG A 220 17.73 2.19 -3.63
CA ARG A 220 17.30 3.55 -3.22
C ARG A 220 18.32 4.67 -3.43
N SER A 221 19.60 4.32 -3.57
CA SER A 221 20.70 5.30 -3.71
C SER A 221 21.15 5.49 -5.16
N HIS A 222 20.53 4.78 -6.11
CA HIS A 222 20.90 4.87 -7.53
C HIS A 222 20.38 6.17 -8.17
N PRO A 223 21.08 6.79 -9.14
CA PRO A 223 20.61 8.00 -9.82
C PRO A 223 19.25 7.88 -10.50
N GLU A 224 18.84 6.67 -10.91
CA GLU A 224 17.48 6.43 -11.42
C GLU A 224 16.40 6.73 -10.38
N MET A 225 16.67 6.52 -9.09
CA MET A 225 15.74 6.91 -8.03
C MET A 225 15.57 8.43 -7.99
N ASP A 226 16.64 9.18 -8.23
CA ASP A 226 16.58 10.64 -8.30
C ASP A 226 15.76 11.11 -9.50
N ARG A 227 15.91 10.45 -10.66
CA ARG A 227 15.06 10.71 -11.84
C ARG A 227 13.59 10.47 -11.52
N LYS A 228 13.24 9.32 -10.93
CA LYS A 228 11.85 8.95 -10.62
C LYS A 228 11.22 9.88 -9.57
N LEU A 229 11.96 10.28 -8.55
CA LEU A 229 11.51 11.29 -7.58
C LEU A 229 11.30 12.66 -8.24
N GLY A 230 12.19 13.06 -9.16
CA GLY A 230 12.04 14.29 -9.94
C GLY A 230 10.79 14.27 -10.83
N GLU A 231 10.46 13.14 -11.44
CA GLU A 231 9.23 12.98 -12.22
C GLU A 231 7.97 13.07 -11.36
N LEU A 232 7.98 12.48 -10.17
CA LEU A 232 6.89 12.60 -9.22
C LEU A 232 6.73 14.06 -8.76
N ASP A 233 7.83 14.75 -8.47
CA ASP A 233 7.80 16.17 -8.08
C ASP A 233 7.24 17.07 -9.18
N ASP A 234 7.70 16.87 -10.42
CA ASP A 234 7.17 17.58 -11.59
C ASP A 234 5.68 17.26 -11.80
N PHE A 235 5.28 16.00 -11.67
CA PHE A 235 3.88 15.61 -11.77
C PHE A 235 3.01 16.30 -10.72
N LEU A 236 3.43 16.30 -9.44
CA LEU A 236 2.73 17.01 -8.37
C LEU A 236 2.63 18.53 -8.65
N SER A 237 3.67 19.12 -9.24
CA SER A 237 3.69 20.54 -9.61
C SER A 237 2.68 20.89 -10.69
N ARG A 238 2.38 19.94 -11.60
CA ARG A 238 1.38 20.07 -12.66
C ARG A 238 -0.02 19.70 -12.19
N LEU A 239 -0.14 18.76 -11.25
CA LEU A 239 -1.41 18.25 -10.74
C LEU A 239 -2.08 19.25 -9.80
N LEU A 240 -1.36 19.78 -8.80
CA LEU A 240 -1.96 20.65 -7.78
C LEU A 240 -2.70 21.87 -8.36
N PRO A 241 -2.20 22.59 -9.39
CA PRO A 241 -2.92 23.69 -10.02
C PRO A 241 -4.21 23.30 -10.75
N LYS A 242 -4.42 22.02 -11.07
CA LYS A 242 -5.65 21.52 -11.71
C LYS A 242 -6.80 21.36 -10.72
N LEU A 243 -6.50 21.21 -9.43
CA LEU A 243 -7.50 20.98 -8.40
C LEU A 243 -8.28 22.25 -8.09
N ARG A 244 -9.60 22.13 -7.97
CA ARG A 244 -10.46 23.22 -7.51
C ARG A 244 -10.35 23.33 -5.99
N THR A 245 -10.82 24.45 -5.44
CA THR A 245 -10.89 24.62 -3.97
C THR A 245 -11.85 23.64 -3.29
N SER A 246 -12.73 22.99 -4.06
CA SER A 246 -13.65 21.95 -3.62
C SER A 246 -13.10 20.54 -3.83
N ASP A 247 -11.85 20.38 -4.24
CA ASP A 247 -11.25 19.06 -4.49
C ASP A 247 -10.16 18.80 -3.44
N VAL A 248 -9.82 17.52 -3.26
CA VAL A 248 -8.73 17.10 -2.35
C VAL A 248 -7.82 16.11 -3.04
N LEU A 249 -6.50 16.27 -2.84
CA LEU A 249 -5.48 15.30 -3.24
C LEU A 249 -4.95 14.60 -1.99
N ILE A 250 -4.96 13.27 -2.01
CA ILE A 250 -4.30 12.42 -1.03
C ILE A 250 -3.23 11.63 -1.79
N ALA A 251 -1.97 12.01 -1.61
CA ALA A 251 -0.82 11.30 -2.17
C ALA A 251 -0.09 10.54 -1.06
N PHE A 252 0.10 9.24 -1.22
CA PHE A 252 0.62 8.37 -0.16
C PHE A 252 1.34 7.14 -0.72
N GLY A 253 2.20 6.52 0.09
CA GLY A 253 2.76 5.20 -0.16
C GLY A 253 2.03 4.12 0.63
N ASP A 254 2.03 2.90 0.11
CA ASP A 254 1.44 1.72 0.73
C ASP A 254 2.44 0.96 1.61
N HIS A 255 3.73 0.99 1.26
CA HIS A 255 4.84 0.53 2.07
C HIS A 255 6.12 1.36 1.89
N GLY A 256 7.12 1.04 2.72
CA GLY A 256 8.49 1.56 2.57
C GLY A 256 9.34 0.65 1.67
N MET A 257 10.65 0.81 1.76
CA MET A 257 11.59 0.06 0.92
C MET A 257 12.93 -0.15 1.65
N THR A 258 13.48 -1.35 1.54
CA THR A 258 14.79 -1.71 2.11
C THR A 258 15.92 -1.33 1.15
N ALA A 259 17.19 -1.52 1.56
CA ALA A 259 18.33 -0.97 0.79
C ALA A 259 18.44 -1.58 -0.61
N THR A 260 17.95 -2.81 -0.74
CA THR A 260 17.95 -3.62 -1.95
C THR A 260 16.60 -3.64 -2.66
N GLY A 261 15.65 -2.79 -2.24
CA GLY A 261 14.22 -3.01 -2.48
C GLY A 261 13.65 -3.77 -1.30
#